data_AF-A0A7V5G5E0-F1
#
_entry.id   AF-A0A7V5G5E0-F1
#
_cell.length_a   1.000
_cell.length_b   1.000
_cell.length_c   1.000
_cell.angle_alpha   90.00
_cell.angle_beta   90.00
_cell.angle_gamma   90.00
#
_symmetry.space_group_name_H-M   'P 1'
#
loop_
_entity.id
_entity.type
_entity.pdbx_description
1 polymer ?
#
loop_
_entity_poly.entity_id
_entity_poly.type
_entity_poly.pdbx_seq_one_letter_code
_entity_poly.pdbx_strand_id
1 'polypeptide(L)'
;MSYLSKKPYSIAILQLQTDSSYKANLKKLVEYIESNLDKNLIIAPEVYLTGFDYDNFDKAIEFYDKAIDTLLPLIERQILVLTLIKRDKNGNSINQATV
;
A
#
# COMPACT_ATOMS: atom_id res chain seq x y z
N MET A 1 -16.53 18.92 -21.42
CA MET A 1 -16.07 18.32 -20.16
C MET A 1 -17.18 17.44 -19.61
N SER A 2 -16.98 16.12 -19.67
CA SER A 2 -17.90 15.12 -19.12
C SER A 2 -17.96 15.26 -17.59
N TYR A 3 -19.16 15.32 -17.04
CA TYR A 3 -19.42 15.37 -15.60
C TYR A 3 -18.78 14.16 -14.92
N LEU A 4 -17.94 14.41 -13.91
CA LEU A 4 -17.59 13.41 -12.91
C LEU A 4 -18.90 12.73 -12.48
N SER A 5 -18.96 11.41 -12.67
CA SER A 5 -20.09 10.58 -12.24
C SER A 5 -20.43 10.94 -10.79
N LYS A 6 -21.66 11.42 -10.53
CA LYS A 6 -22.16 11.69 -9.17
C LYS A 6 -22.33 10.42 -8.30
N LYS A 7 -21.91 9.24 -8.79
CA LYS A 7 -21.92 8.03 -7.97
C LYS A 7 -20.94 8.18 -6.81
N PRO A 8 -21.38 7.92 -5.57
CA PRO A 8 -20.49 7.89 -4.43
C PRO A 8 -19.46 6.76 -4.60
N TYR A 9 -18.22 7.01 -4.20
CA TYR A 9 -17.21 5.97 -4.06
C TYR A 9 -17.40 5.25 -2.73
N SER A 10 -17.42 3.93 -2.75
CA SER A 10 -17.30 3.11 -1.53
C SER A 10 -15.83 3.01 -1.14
N ILE A 11 -15.54 3.25 0.14
CA ILE A 11 -14.17 3.33 0.66
C ILE A 11 -14.00 2.34 1.81
N ALA A 12 -12.89 1.60 1.84
CA ALA A 12 -12.39 0.91 3.01
C ALA A 12 -11.18 1.66 3.58
N ILE A 13 -11.25 2.04 4.85
CA ILE A 13 -10.13 2.60 5.60
C ILE A 13 -9.64 1.50 6.53
N LEU A 14 -8.43 1.01 6.31
CA LEU A 14 -7.86 -0.09 7.07
C LEU A 14 -7.13 0.47 8.30
N GLN A 15 -7.46 -0.04 9.48
CA GLN A 15 -6.73 0.23 10.72
C GLN A 15 -6.00 -1.05 11.13
N LEU A 16 -4.80 -1.22 10.60
CA LEU A 16 -4.02 -2.45 10.77
C LEU A 16 -2.89 -2.25 11.78
N GLN A 17 -2.63 -3.27 12.58
CA GLN A 17 -1.42 -3.32 13.41
C GLN A 17 -0.27 -3.92 12.59
N THR A 18 0.84 -3.20 12.54
CA THR A 18 2.04 -3.62 11.84
C THR A 18 2.79 -4.71 12.61
N ASP A 19 3.16 -5.78 11.92
CA ASP A 19 4.04 -6.84 12.40
C ASP A 19 5.51 -6.52 12.05
N SER A 20 6.46 -7.12 12.76
CA SER A 20 7.88 -7.11 12.38
C SER A 20 8.15 -7.82 11.04
N SER A 21 7.29 -8.75 10.63
CA SER A 21 7.46 -9.50 9.38
C SER A 21 6.82 -8.78 8.21
N TYR A 22 7.65 -8.23 7.32
CA TYR A 22 7.17 -7.53 6.11
C TYR A 22 6.30 -8.44 5.22
N LYS A 23 6.67 -9.72 5.13
CA LYS A 23 5.90 -10.73 4.39
C LYS A 23 4.53 -10.98 5.03
N ALA A 24 4.45 -11.00 6.37
CA ALA A 24 3.19 -11.18 7.08
C ALA A 24 2.28 -9.96 6.88
N ASN A 25 2.84 -8.74 6.94
CA ASN A 25 2.10 -7.50 6.65
C ASN A 25 1.54 -7.50 5.23
N LEU A 26 2.38 -7.84 4.25
CA LEU A 26 1.97 -7.93 2.84
C LEU A 26 0.86 -8.97 2.65
N LYS A 27 1.01 -10.17 3.23
CA LYS A 27 -0.03 -11.21 3.18
C LYS A 27 -1.35 -10.71 3.74
N LYS A 28 -1.35 -10.08 4.93
CA LYS A 28 -2.54 -9.49 5.54
C LYS A 28 -3.16 -8.41 4.64
N LEU A 29 -2.34 -7.54 4.04
CA LEU A 29 -2.85 -6.50 3.13
C LEU A 29 -3.55 -7.11 1.92
N VAL A 30 -2.98 -8.17 1.33
CA VAL A 30 -3.61 -8.93 0.25
C VAL A 30 -4.97 -9.48 0.69
N GLU A 31 -5.03 -10.12 1.86
CA GLU A 31 -6.30 -10.64 2.41
C GLU A 31 -7.35 -9.54 2.60
N TYR A 32 -6.96 -8.34 3.05
CA TYR A 32 -7.86 -7.19 3.16
C TYR A 32 -8.30 -6.64 1.80
N ILE A 33 -7.40 -6.58 0.82
CA ILE A 33 -7.72 -6.19 -0.56
C ILE A 33 -8.76 -7.13 -1.16
N GLU A 34 -8.54 -8.44 -1.05
CA GLU A 34 -9.44 -9.47 -1.57
C GLU A 34 -10.78 -9.49 -0.84
N SER A 35 -10.80 -9.19 0.46
CA SER A 35 -12.02 -9.11 1.26
C SER A 35 -12.84 -7.85 1.01
N ASN A 36 -12.29 -6.86 0.29
CA ASN A 36 -12.92 -5.56 0.02
C ASN A 36 -13.03 -5.26 -1.49
N LEU A 37 -13.15 -6.28 -2.33
CA LEU A 37 -13.30 -6.12 -3.80
C LEU A 37 -14.57 -5.35 -4.21
N ASP A 38 -15.53 -5.18 -3.32
CA ASP A 38 -16.73 -4.35 -3.52
C ASP A 38 -16.47 -2.84 -3.27
N LYS A 39 -15.26 -2.48 -2.83
CA LYS A 39 -14.84 -1.10 -2.56
C LYS A 39 -14.15 -0.51 -3.77
N ASN A 40 -14.37 0.78 -4.00
CA ASN A 40 -13.70 1.51 -5.07
C ASN A 40 -12.31 1.99 -4.67
N LEU A 41 -12.11 2.25 -3.37
CA LEU A 41 -10.88 2.78 -2.81
C LEU A 41 -10.57 2.08 -1.48
N ILE A 42 -9.33 1.65 -1.32
CA ILE A 42 -8.78 1.10 -0.08
C ILE A 42 -7.64 2.01 0.38
N ILE A 43 -7.65 2.40 1.64
CA ILE A 43 -6.60 3.22 2.25
C ILE A 43 -5.94 2.41 3.36
N ALA A 44 -4.64 2.18 3.24
CA ALA A 44 -3.81 1.49 4.23
C ALA A 44 -3.10 2.48 5.18
N PRO A 45 -2.72 2.05 6.40
CA PRO A 45 -1.93 2.88 7.31
C PRO A 45 -0.56 3.27 6.74
N GLU A 46 0.01 4.32 7.31
CA GLU A 46 1.33 4.80 6.92
C GLU A 46 2.43 3.76 7.18
N VAL A 47 3.27 3.51 6.17
CA VAL A 47 4.44 2.61 6.19
C VAL A 47 4.09 1.21 6.69
N TYR A 48 2.83 0.78 6.52
CA TYR A 48 2.29 -0.44 7.12
C TYR A 48 3.10 -1.70 6.79
N LEU A 49 3.67 -1.82 5.59
CA LEU A 49 4.40 -3.03 5.21
C LEU A 49 5.69 -3.22 6.02
N THR A 50 6.36 -2.14 6.39
CA THR A 50 7.71 -2.18 7.02
C THR A 50 7.76 -1.58 8.42
N GLY A 51 6.71 -0.90 8.87
CA GLY A 51 6.54 -0.51 10.27
C GLY A 51 7.58 0.45 10.85
N PHE A 52 8.18 1.30 10.02
CA PHE A 52 9.29 2.17 10.43
C PHE A 52 10.47 1.40 11.03
N ASP A 53 10.82 0.24 10.47
CA ASP A 53 12.00 -0.53 10.85
C ASP A 53 13.30 0.22 10.46
N TYR A 54 13.70 1.16 11.32
CA TYR A 54 14.92 1.95 11.16
C TYR A 54 16.20 1.10 11.32
N ASP A 55 16.12 0.01 12.08
CA ASP A 55 17.24 -0.92 12.27
C ASP A 55 17.56 -1.70 10.98
N ASN A 56 16.55 -1.94 10.13
CA ASN A 56 16.67 -2.65 8.86
C ASN A 56 16.20 -1.80 7.66
N PHE A 57 16.58 -0.53 7.65
CA PHE A 57 16.08 0.44 6.69
C PHE A 57 16.37 0.08 5.22
N ASP A 58 17.56 -0.47 4.92
CA ASP A 58 17.88 -0.96 3.57
C ASP A 58 16.97 -2.11 3.14
N LYS A 59 16.64 -3.04 4.05
CA LYS A 59 15.69 -4.11 3.78
C LYS A 59 14.28 -3.56 3.53
N ALA A 60 13.90 -2.49 4.23
CA ALA A 60 12.61 -1.84 4.02
C ALA A 60 12.52 -1.21 2.62
N ILE A 61 13.62 -0.61 2.14
CA ILE A 61 13.74 -0.09 0.77
C ILE A 61 13.68 -1.22 -0.26
N GLU A 62 14.45 -2.29 -0.08
CA GLU A 62 14.47 -3.45 -0.99
C GLU A 62 13.11 -4.17 -1.07
N PHE A 63 12.29 -4.07 -0.03
CA PHE A 63 10.95 -4.65 -0.01
C PHE A 63 9.96 -3.93 -0.93
N TYR A 64 10.27 -2.71 -1.39
CA TYR A 64 9.43 -1.90 -2.26
C TYR A 64 9.02 -2.67 -3.53
N ASP A 65 9.99 -3.18 -4.30
CA ASP A 65 9.72 -3.82 -5.60
C ASP A 65 8.82 -5.05 -5.42
N LYS A 66 9.13 -5.86 -4.40
CA LYS A 66 8.31 -7.02 -4.05
C LYS A 66 6.87 -6.66 -3.70
N ALA A 67 6.67 -5.59 -2.94
CA ALA A 67 5.34 -5.13 -2.57
C ALA A 67 4.55 -4.68 -3.82
N ILE A 68 5.18 -3.90 -4.70
CA ILE A 68 4.57 -3.41 -5.94
C ILE A 68 4.21 -4.56 -6.87
N ASP A 69 5.13 -5.50 -7.12
CA ASP A 69 4.90 -6.67 -7.97
C ASP A 69 3.76 -7.55 -7.46
N THR A 70 3.56 -7.60 -6.14
CA THR A 70 2.48 -8.38 -5.52
C THR A 70 1.13 -7.65 -5.57
N LEU A 71 1.13 -6.33 -5.35
CA LEU A 71 -0.10 -5.56 -5.17
C LEU A 71 -0.70 -5.08 -6.50
N LEU A 72 0.12 -4.70 -7.48
CA LEU A 72 -0.35 -4.18 -8.77
C LEU A 72 -1.38 -5.09 -9.47
N PRO A 73 -1.17 -6.42 -9.57
CA PRO A 73 -2.14 -7.31 -10.22
C PRO A 73 -3.48 -7.43 -9.47
N LEU A 74 -3.52 -7.10 -8.18
CA LEU A 74 -4.72 -7.25 -7.34
C LEU A 74 -5.64 -6.03 -7.40
N ILE A 75 -5.15 -4.90 -7.91
CA ILE A 75 -5.84 -3.61 -7.85
C ILE A 75 -6.32 -3.12 -9.22
N GLU A 76 -6.51 -4.02 -10.19
CA GLU A 76 -7.02 -3.65 -11.54
C GLU A 76 -8.39 -2.95 -11.52
N ARG A 77 -9.20 -3.19 -10.49
CA ARG A 77 -10.59 -2.71 -10.37
C ARG A 77 -10.84 -1.75 -9.21
N GLN A 78 -9.83 -1.51 -8.38
CA GLN A 78 -9.94 -0.71 -7.16
C GLN A 78 -8.69 0.13 -6.98
N ILE A 79 -8.83 1.30 -6.36
CA ILE A 79 -7.68 2.15 -6.04
C ILE A 79 -7.12 1.72 -4.69
N LEU A 80 -5.80 1.58 -4.56
CA LEU A 80 -5.13 1.33 -3.29
C LEU A 80 -4.22 2.52 -2.97
N VAL A 81 -4.49 3.19 -1.86
CA VAL A 81 -3.61 4.22 -1.29
C VAL A 81 -2.79 3.59 -0.18
N LEU A 82 -1.48 3.57 -0.35
CA LEU A 82 -0.54 3.13 0.67
C LEU A 82 0.73 3.98 0.61
N THR A 83 1.55 3.87 1.65
CA THR A 83 2.87 4.50 1.67
C THR A 83 3.95 3.42 1.73
N LEU A 84 5.03 3.65 0.99
CA LEU A 84 6.18 2.75 0.90
C LEU A 84 7.48 3.54 1.04
N ILE A 85 8.49 2.92 1.63
CA ILE A 85 9.85 3.45 1.68
C ILE A 85 10.56 3.06 0.39
N LYS A 86 11.19 4.02 -0.30
CA LYS A 86 11.99 3.75 -1.50
C LYS A 86 13.14 4.74 -1.66
N ARG A 87 14.04 4.48 -2.62
CA ARG A 87 15.02 5.47 -3.08
C ARG A 87 14.44 6.33 -4.20
N ASP A 88 14.62 7.64 -4.11
CA ASP A 88 14.32 8.58 -5.18
C ASP A 88 15.40 8.55 -6.29
N LYS A 89 15.24 9.36 -7.33
CA LYS A 89 16.20 9.47 -8.44
C LYS A 89 17.57 9.99 -8.02
N ASN A 90 17.67 10.64 -6.86
CA ASN A 90 18.89 11.20 -6.31
C ASN A 90 19.54 10.26 -5.28
N GLY A 91 18.95 9.08 -5.04
CA GLY A 91 19.42 8.10 -4.05
C GLY A 91 18.94 8.37 -2.62
N ASN A 92 18.16 9.42 -2.39
CA ASN A 92 17.61 9.74 -1.07
C ASN A 92 16.50 8.74 -0.73
N SER A 93 16.43 8.38 0.55
CA SER A 93 15.35 7.53 1.04
C SER A 93 14.13 8.40 1.37
N ILE A 94 12.98 8.03 0.81
CA ILE A 94 11.74 8.74 0.98
C ILE A 94 10.64 7.79 1.42
N ASN A 95 9.75 8.28 2.28
CA ASN A 95 8.44 7.71 2.48
C ASN A 95 7.49 8.35 1.45
N GLN A 96 6.93 7.56 0.55
CA GLN A 96 6.06 8.05 -0.52
C GLN A 96 4.68 7.39 -0.44
N ALA A 97 3.63 8.23 -0.44
CA ALA A 97 2.29 7.79 -0.75
C ALA A 97 2.15 7.49 -2.25
N THR A 98 1.65 6.30 -2.56
CA THR A 98 1.39 5.78 -3.91
C THR A 98 -0.08 5.42 -4.04
N VAL A 99 -0.62 5.61 -5.24
CA VAL A 99 -2.00 5.38 -5.66
C VAL A 99 -2.02 4.53 -6.93
#